data_AF-A0A183P7Y6-F1
#
_entry.id   AF-A0A183P7Y6-F1
#
_cell.length_a   1.000
_cell.length_b   1.000
_cell.length_c   1.000
_cell.angle_alpha   90.00
_cell.angle_beta   90.00
_cell.angle_gamma   90.00
#
_symmetry.space_group_name_H-M   'P 1'
#
loop_
_entity.id
_entity.type
_entity.pdbx_description
1 polymer ?
#
loop_
_entity_poly.entity_id
_entity_poly.type
_entity_poly.pdbx_seq_one_letter_code
_entity_poly.pdbx_strand_id
1 'polypeptide(L)' 'MSIHQRRNKSEWPIIRKIKSGKAAGPDNIPAEALKSDIEVTTNMLYLLFKKIWEEEQVSMEWKEGDLIKIPKKEDL' A
#
# COMPACT_ATOMS: atom_id res chain seq x y z
N MET A 1 23.70 23.00 -15.30
CA MET A 1 23.16 21.63 -15.43
C MET A 1 21.69 21.66 -15.03
N SER A 2 20.78 21.37 -15.96
CA SER A 2 19.35 21.71 -15.84
C SER A 2 18.60 20.76 -14.90
N ILE A 3 17.72 21.31 -14.06
CA ILE A 3 16.84 20.63 -13.09
C ILE A 3 15.77 19.71 -13.71
N HIS A 4 15.87 19.38 -15.01
CA HIS A 4 14.84 18.65 -15.75
C HIS A 4 15.17 17.19 -16.10
N GLN A 5 16.20 16.60 -15.50
CA GLN A 5 16.45 15.16 -15.69
C GLN A 5 17.04 14.47 -14.45
N ARG A 6 16.21 14.30 -13.41
CA ARG A 6 16.33 13.15 -12.51
C ARG A 6 14.97 12.47 -12.40
N ARG A 7 14.61 11.71 -13.43
CA ARG A 7 13.67 10.61 -13.26
C ARG A 7 14.48 9.33 -13.37
N ASN A 8 15.10 8.94 -12.26
CA ASN A 8 15.80 7.68 -12.20
C ASN A 8 14.74 6.57 -12.29
N LYS A 9 14.78 5.80 -13.37
CA LYS A 9 13.95 4.59 -13.61
C LYS A 9 14.10 3.49 -12.54
N SER A 10 14.81 3.75 -11.44
CA SER A 10 15.03 2.85 -10.30
C SER A 10 13.88 2.89 -9.27
N GLU A 11 12.98 3.88 -9.35
CA GLU A 11 11.69 3.91 -8.64
C GLU A 11 10.68 3.02 -9.36
N TRP A 12 11.02 1.74 -9.52
CA TRP A 12 10.04 0.73 -9.89
C TRP A 12 8.88 0.82 -8.90
N PRO A 13 7.61 0.96 -9.34
CA PRO A 13 6.49 1.10 -8.42
C PRO A 13 6.49 -0.12 -7.50
N ILE A 14 6.79 0.09 -6.21
CA ILE A 14 6.90 -0.96 -5.17
C ILE A 14 5.61 -1.79 -5.14
N ILE A 15 4.50 -1.19 -5.55
CA ILE A 15 3.20 -1.79 -5.83
C ILE A 15 3.30 -3.08 -6.69
N ARG A 16 4.19 -3.11 -7.71
CA ARG A 16 4.41 -4.32 -8.53
C ARG A 16 5.00 -5.49 -7.73
N LYS A 17 5.71 -5.20 -6.64
CA LYS A 17 6.29 -6.21 -5.73
C LYS A 17 5.27 -6.77 -4.71
N ILE A 18 4.06 -6.21 -4.62
CA ILE A 18 2.99 -6.77 -3.78
C ILE A 18 2.69 -8.20 -4.22
N LYS A 19 2.58 -9.14 -3.28
CA LYS A 19 2.29 -10.55 -3.61
C LYS A 19 0.82 -10.70 -4.00
N SER A 20 0.56 -11.32 -5.14
CA SER A 20 -0.79 -11.73 -5.56
C SER A 20 -1.23 -13.02 -4.86
N GLY A 21 -2.52 -13.33 -4.92
CA GLY A 21 -3.12 -14.53 -4.33
C GLY A 21 -3.16 -14.50 -2.80
N LYS A 22 -3.10 -13.31 -2.20
CA LYS A 22 -3.36 -13.09 -0.78
C LYS A 22 -4.85 -12.82 -0.58
N ALA A 23 -5.41 -13.31 0.52
CA ALA A 23 -6.78 -12.95 0.90
C ALA A 23 -6.86 -11.43 1.08
N ALA A 24 -7.98 -10.84 0.65
CA ALA A 24 -8.25 -9.43 0.88
C ALA A 24 -8.32 -9.14 2.38
N GLY A 25 -7.94 -7.93 2.77
CA GLY A 25 -8.09 -7.47 4.15
C GLY A 25 -9.56 -7.25 4.52
N PRO A 26 -9.82 -6.76 5.74
CA PRO A 26 -11.16 -6.35 6.16
C PRO A 26 -11.82 -5.30 5.25
N ASP A 27 -11.00 -4.53 4.52
CA ASP A 27 -11.42 -3.57 3.51
C ASP A 27 -11.95 -4.22 2.22
N ASN A 28 -11.84 -5.55 2.07
CA ASN A 28 -12.17 -6.33 0.88
C ASN A 28 -11.41 -5.88 -0.38
N ILE A 29 -10.28 -5.19 -0.23
CA ILE A 29 -9.45 -4.73 -1.36
C ILE A 29 -8.39 -5.80 -1.65
N PRO A 30 -8.47 -6.49 -2.82
CA PRO A 30 -7.48 -7.48 -3.18
C PRO A 30 -6.16 -6.81 -3.61
N ALA A 31 -5.05 -7.51 -3.39
CA ALA A 31 -3.72 -7.08 -3.83
C ALA A 31 -3.63 -6.83 -5.35
N GLU A 32 -4.45 -7.55 -6.11
CA GLU A 32 -4.59 -7.44 -7.56
C GLU A 32 -5.16 -6.08 -8.00
N ALA A 33 -6.08 -5.49 -7.22
CA ALA A 33 -6.65 -4.18 -7.52
C ALA A 33 -5.60 -3.06 -7.37
N LEU A 34 -4.73 -3.17 -6.36
CA LEU A 34 -3.62 -2.23 -6.19
C LEU A 34 -2.62 -2.33 -7.35
N LYS A 35 -2.51 -3.52 -7.96
CA LYS A 35 -1.59 -3.79 -9.07
C LYS A 35 -2.17 -3.44 -10.45
N SER A 36 -3.49 -3.40 -10.61
CA SER A 36 -4.14 -3.17 -11.91
C SER A 36 -3.97 -1.72 -12.38
N ASP A 37 -4.09 -0.76 -11.45
CA ASP A 37 -3.88 0.67 -11.73
C ASP A 37 -2.82 1.27 -10.83
N ILE A 38 -1.57 1.07 -11.26
CA ILE A 38 -0.38 1.51 -10.53
C ILE A 38 -0.29 3.03 -10.47
N GLU A 39 -0.72 3.75 -11.50
CA GLU A 39 -0.60 5.20 -11.56
C GLU A 39 -1.58 5.85 -10.58
N VAL A 40 -2.84 5.43 -10.63
CA VAL A 40 -3.87 5.92 -9.68
C VAL A 40 -3.50 5.54 -8.26
N THR A 41 -3.08 4.29 -8.01
CA THR A 41 -2.70 3.84 -6.66
C THR A 41 -1.48 4.61 -6.15
N THR A 42 -0.48 4.88 -6.99
CA THR A 42 0.70 5.68 -6.59
C THR A 42 0.31 7.11 -6.25
N ASN A 43 -0.55 7.74 -7.05
CA ASN A 43 -1.00 9.11 -6.81
C ASN A 43 -1.81 9.22 -5.52
N MET A 44 -2.71 8.26 -5.26
CA MET A 44 -3.47 8.21 -4.01
C MET A 44 -2.57 8.04 -2.78
N LEU A 45 -1.64 7.08 -2.82
CA LEU A 45 -0.70 6.85 -1.72
C LEU A 45 0.20 8.07 -1.49
N TYR A 46 0.72 8.68 -2.55
CA TYR A 46 1.56 9.88 -2.44
C TYR A 46 0.81 11.03 -1.76
N LEU A 47 -0.43 11.31 -2.18
CA LEU A 47 -1.25 12.36 -1.57
C LEU A 47 -1.55 12.06 -0.09
N LEU A 48 -1.86 10.81 0.24
CA LEU A 48 -2.12 10.38 1.61
C LEU A 48 -0.89 10.59 2.51
N PHE A 49 0.28 10.09 2.08
CA PHE A 49 1.51 10.25 2.86
C PHE A 49 1.93 11.72 2.99
N LYS A 50 1.75 12.52 1.93
CA LYS A 50 1.99 13.96 1.99
C LYS A 50 1.11 14.63 3.04
N LYS A 51 -0.18 14.31 3.07
CA LYS A 51 -1.10 14.85 4.08
C LYS A 51 -0.70 14.46 5.49
N ILE A 52 -0.36 13.19 5.72
CA ILE A 52 0.12 12.70 7.03
C ILE A 52 1.40 13.44 7.44
N TRP A 53 2.31 13.69 6.49
CA TRP A 53 3.55 14.41 6.76
C TRP A 53 3.31 15.89 7.12
N GLU A 54 2.39 16.57 6.44
CA GLU A 54 2.10 18.00 6.66
C GLU A 54 1.25 18.25 7.91
N GLU A 55 0.28 17.38 8.19
CA GLU A 55 -0.67 17.56 9.30
C GLU A 55 -0.24 16.81 10.58
N GLU A 56 0.74 15.90 10.48
CA GLU A 56 1.13 14.95 11.53
C GLU A 56 -0.04 14.11 12.10
N GLN A 57 -1.18 14.09 11.39
CA GLN A 57 -2.36 13.33 11.79
C GLN A 57 -2.39 11.99 11.08
N VAL A 58 -2.54 10.93 11.88
CA VAL A 58 -2.73 9.55 11.41
C VAL A 58 -4.16 9.13 11.78
N SER A 59 -4.84 8.43 10.87
CA SER A 59 -6.17 7.88 11.15
C SER A 59 -6.15 7.06 12.45
N MET A 60 -7.21 7.17 13.25
CA MET A 60 -7.35 6.39 14.49
C MET A 60 -7.39 4.89 14.20
N GLU A 61 -7.92 4.50 13.03
CA GLU A 61 -7.96 3.10 12.56
C GLU A 61 -6.56 2.49 12.44
N TRP A 62 -5.54 3.28 12.12
CA TRP A 62 -4.16 2.78 12.00
C TRP A 62 -3.49 2.57 13.36
N LYS A 63 -4.07 3.12 14.43
CA LYS A 63 -3.64 2.89 15.82
C LYS A 63 -4.31 1.65 16.41
N GLU A 64 -5.32 1.11 15.73
CA GLU A 64 -6.05 -0.08 16.11
C GLU A 64 -5.61 -1.25 15.22
N GLY A 65 -5.54 -2.46 15.78
CA GLY A 65 -5.02 -3.63 15.08
C GLY A 65 -5.91 -4.84 15.29
N ASP A 66 -6.45 -5.37 14.19
CA ASP A 66 -7.29 -6.58 14.24
C ASP A 66 -6.43 -7.84 14.40
N LEU A 67 -6.70 -8.63 15.44
CA LEU A 67 -6.05 -9.91 15.68
C LEU A 67 -6.82 -11.04 15.00
N ILE A 68 -6.32 -11.50 13.86
CA ILE A 68 -6.85 -12.68 13.16
C ILE A 68 -6.03 -13.92 13.54
N LYS A 69 -6.67 -14.88 14.22
CA LYS A 69 -6.06 -16.18 14.51
C LYS A 69 -6.08 -17.05 13.26
N ILE A 70 -4.91 -17.43 12.76
CA ILE A 70 -4.77 -18.44 11.70
C ILE A 70 -4.59 -19.80 12.37
N PRO A 71 -5.53 -20.76 12.21
CA PRO A 71 -5.39 -22.09 12.78
C PRO A 71 -4.20 -22.83 12.15
N LYS A 72 -3.48 -23.63 12.94
CA LYS A 72 -2.42 -24.48 12.39
C LYS A 72 -3.06 -25.67 11.66
N LYS A 73 -2.32 -26.21 10.69
CA LYS A 73 -2.79 -27.33 9.85
C LYS A 73 -3.18 -28.59 10.63
N GLU A 74 -2.71 -28.74 11.86
CA GLU A 74 -2.96 -29.90 12.72
C GLU A 74 -4.18 -29.73 13.66
N ASP A 75 -4.74 -28.52 13.76
CA ASP A 75 -5.92 -28.21 14.58
C ASP A 75 -7.25 -28.31 13.79
N LEU A 76 -7.18 -28.78 12.53
CA LEU A 76 -8.30 -28.94 11.58
C LEU A 76 -8.72 -30.39 11.42
#